data_AF-A0A812IWR6-F1
#
_entry.id   AF-A0A812IWR6-F1
#
_cell.length_a   1.000
_cell.length_b   1.000
_cell.length_c   1.000
_cell.angle_alpha   90.00
_cell.angle_beta   90.00
_cell.angle_gamma   90.00
#
_symmetry.space_group_name_H-M   'P 1'
#
loop_
_entity.id
_entity.type
_entity.pdbx_description
1 polymer ?
#
loop_
_entity_poly.entity_id
_entity_poly.type
_entity_poly.pdbx_seq_one_letter_code
_entity_poly.pdbx_strand_id
1 'polypeptide(L)'
;EKQLENAELSTDYEISGYKPLRQQFKKAATLIAARVERQAERDFFFVEDGGWDHHKGVENGLNGKFEDLNEALEEFIAELKAQNVYDSVVIATHSDFARTLTPNSNAGTDHGWSGI
;
A
#
# COMPACT_ATOMS: atom_id res chain seq x y z
N GLU A 1 -3.04 6.87 24.24
CA GLU A 1 -1.88 7.25 23.42
C GLU A 1 -0.50 6.87 24.00
N LYS A 2 -0.40 5.98 25.01
CA LYS A 2 0.88 5.44 25.52
C LYS A 2 1.33 4.13 24.86
N GLN A 3 0.40 3.37 24.28
CA GLN A 3 0.64 2.02 23.76
C GLN A 3 1.38 1.96 22.41
N LEU A 4 1.79 3.11 21.86
CA LEU A 4 2.57 3.18 20.62
C LEU A 4 4.02 3.60 20.88
N GLU A 5 4.37 4.04 22.09
CA GLU A 5 5.71 4.53 22.41
C GLU A 5 6.78 3.42 22.36
N ASN A 6 6.38 2.15 22.51
CA ASN A 6 7.28 0.99 22.47
C ASN A 6 7.13 0.15 21.19
N ALA A 7 6.33 0.60 20.23
CA ALA A 7 6.07 -0.14 19.00
C ALA A 7 7.25 0.04 18.04
N GLU A 8 8.28 -0.78 18.20
CA GLU A 8 9.45 -0.80 17.31
C GLU A 8 9.22 -1.72 16.11
N LEU A 9 9.65 -1.25 14.94
CA LEU A 9 9.69 -2.07 13.73
C LEU A 9 10.91 -2.98 13.77
N SER A 10 10.79 -4.15 13.14
CA SER A 10 11.84 -5.18 13.10
C SER A 10 12.83 -5.00 11.95
N THR A 11 12.50 -4.18 10.96
CA THR A 11 13.37 -3.72 9.88
C THR A 11 13.64 -2.22 10.02
N ASP A 12 14.66 -1.72 9.33
CA ASP A 12 14.96 -0.27 9.33
C ASP A 12 13.79 0.55 8.76
N TYR A 13 13.00 -0.05 7.85
CA TYR A 13 11.82 0.55 7.22
C TYR A 13 12.03 2.03 6.85
N GLU A 14 13.15 2.29 6.17
CA GLU A 14 13.57 3.63 5.82
C GLU A 14 12.68 4.19 4.71
N ILE A 15 12.29 5.46 4.85
CA ILE A 15 11.51 6.16 3.83
C ILE A 15 12.20 7.48 3.55
N SER A 16 12.73 7.62 2.34
CA SER A 16 13.30 8.88 1.87
C SER A 16 12.27 9.68 1.07
N GLY A 17 12.21 10.99 1.33
CA GLY A 17 11.31 11.90 0.63
C GLY A 17 9.82 11.67 0.94
N TYR A 18 8.96 12.22 0.08
CA TYR A 18 7.51 12.12 0.21
C TYR A 18 6.99 10.88 -0.52
N LYS A 19 6.66 9.83 0.23
CA LYS A 19 6.14 8.55 -0.28
C LYS A 19 4.89 8.13 0.54
N PRO A 20 3.70 8.67 0.20
CA PRO A 20 2.50 8.56 1.04
C PRO A 20 2.05 7.12 1.31
N LEU A 21 2.07 6.27 0.29
CA LEU A 21 1.64 4.87 0.44
C LEU A 21 2.57 4.11 1.38
N ARG A 22 3.89 4.24 1.22
CA ARG A 22 4.92 3.67 2.12
C ARG A 22 4.73 4.15 3.55
N GLN A 23 4.47 5.44 3.75
CA GLN A 23 4.22 6.01 5.08
C GLN A 23 2.96 5.46 5.74
N GLN A 24 1.90 5.22 4.96
CA GLN A 24 0.66 4.60 5.47
C GLN A 24 0.89 3.14 5.86
N PHE A 25 1.56 2.35 5.02
CA PHE A 25 1.92 0.97 5.36
C PHE A 25 2.86 0.89 6.57
N LYS A 26 3.83 1.80 6.70
CA LYS A 26 4.69 1.90 7.88
C LYS A 26 3.87 2.11 9.15
N LYS A 27 2.88 3.02 9.13
CA LYS A 27 1.97 3.23 10.27
C LYS A 27 1.15 1.98 10.59
N ALA A 28 0.63 1.28 9.58
CA ALA A 28 -0.08 0.02 9.79
C ALA A 28 0.85 -1.04 10.42
N ALA A 29 2.09 -1.18 9.94
CA ALA A 29 3.08 -2.09 10.50
C ALA A 29 3.42 -1.76 11.96
N THR A 30 3.52 -0.48 12.32
CA THR A 30 3.72 -0.03 13.71
C THR A 30 2.53 -0.41 14.60
N LEU A 31 1.30 -0.24 14.11
CA LEU A 31 0.09 -0.63 14.85
C LEU A 31 0.00 -2.14 15.05
N ILE A 32 0.45 -2.92 14.05
CA ILE A 32 0.55 -4.38 14.12
C ILE A 32 1.65 -4.80 15.10
N ALA A 33 2.80 -4.11 15.14
CA ALA A 33 3.85 -4.37 16.13
C ALA A 33 3.33 -4.17 17.56
N ALA A 34 2.51 -3.15 17.77
CA ALA A 34 1.87 -2.84 19.06
C ALA A 34 0.72 -3.78 19.46
N ARG A 35 0.30 -4.72 18.61
CA ARG A 35 -0.95 -5.51 18.79
C ARG A 35 -1.10 -6.18 20.16
N VAL A 36 -0.01 -6.68 20.74
CA VAL A 36 -0.04 -7.37 22.04
C VAL A 36 -0.32 -6.38 23.17
N GLU A 37 0.36 -5.23 23.17
CA GLU A 37 0.15 -4.18 24.18
C GLU A 37 -1.23 -3.54 24.05
N ARG A 38 -1.72 -3.39 22.81
CA ARG A 38 -3.07 -2.90 22.53
C ARG A 38 -4.17 -3.94 22.79
N GLN A 39 -3.80 -5.19 23.10
CA GLN A 39 -4.72 -6.32 23.25
C GLN A 39 -5.67 -6.48 22.04
N ALA A 40 -5.15 -6.22 20.84
CA ALA A 40 -5.94 -6.28 19.62
C ALA A 40 -6.14 -7.74 19.18
N GLU A 41 -7.38 -8.21 19.19
CA GLU A 41 -7.74 -9.54 18.66
C GLU A 41 -7.87 -9.55 17.13
N ARG A 42 -8.31 -8.41 16.55
CA ARG A 42 -8.44 -8.21 15.12
C ARG A 42 -8.33 -6.73 14.80
N ASP A 43 -7.43 -6.41 13.88
CA ASP A 43 -7.31 -5.07 13.34
C ASP A 43 -7.83 -5.02 11.90
N PHE A 44 -8.30 -3.84 11.51
CA PHE A 44 -8.64 -3.52 10.14
C PHE A 44 -8.02 -2.16 9.81
N PHE A 45 -7.24 -2.11 8.72
CA PHE A 45 -6.54 -0.91 8.29
C PHE A 45 -6.97 -0.56 6.86
N PHE A 46 -7.18 0.72 6.61
CA PHE A 46 -7.34 1.27 5.27
C PHE A 46 -6.05 1.98 4.88
N VAL A 47 -5.59 1.71 3.67
CA VAL A 47 -4.50 2.43 3.00
C VAL A 47 -5.03 2.91 1.66
N GLU A 48 -4.73 4.14 1.31
CA GLU A 48 -5.24 4.76 0.08
C GLU A 48 -4.08 5.22 -0.78
N ASP A 49 -4.14 4.91 -2.08
CA ASP A 49 -3.22 5.43 -3.08
C ASP A 49 -3.99 6.06 -4.24
N GLY A 50 -3.90 7.38 -4.34
CA GLY A 50 -4.59 8.17 -5.36
C GLY A 50 -3.72 8.43 -6.60
N GLY A 51 -4.34 9.06 -7.61
CA GLY A 51 -3.64 9.55 -8.80
C GLY A 51 -3.47 8.51 -9.91
N TRP A 52 -4.36 7.52 -9.99
CA TRP A 52 -4.37 6.50 -11.05
C TRP A 52 -5.13 6.94 -12.33
N ASP A 53 -5.94 8.01 -12.24
CA ASP A 53 -6.72 8.55 -13.37
C ASP A 53 -5.89 9.49 -14.28
N HIS A 54 -4.92 8.91 -14.98
CA HIS A 54 -4.13 9.61 -16.00
C HIS A 54 -4.94 9.87 -17.28
N HIS A 55 -4.92 11.11 -17.74
CA HIS A 55 -5.53 11.53 -19.01
C HIS A 55 -4.50 11.74 -20.14
N LYS A 56 -3.20 11.73 -19.79
CA LYS A 56 -2.05 11.85 -20.71
C LYS A 56 -0.85 11.12 -20.10
N GLY A 57 0.09 10.69 -20.94
CA GLY A 57 1.33 10.05 -20.48
C GLY A 57 1.09 8.78 -19.66
N VAL A 58 0.04 8.02 -20.02
CA VAL A 58 -0.48 6.90 -19.23
C VAL A 58 0.61 5.86 -18.94
N GLU A 59 1.43 5.50 -19.93
CA GLU A 59 2.53 4.54 -19.76
C GLU A 59 3.52 4.97 -18.67
N ASN A 60 4.10 6.16 -18.78
CA ASN A 60 5.06 6.67 -17.79
C ASN A 60 4.42 6.88 -16.42
N GLY A 61 3.19 7.38 -16.37
CA GLY A 61 2.45 7.57 -15.13
C GLY A 61 2.19 6.26 -14.41
N LEU A 62 1.73 5.23 -15.14
CA LEU A 62 1.49 3.90 -14.57
C LEU A 62 2.79 3.21 -14.16
N ASN A 63 3.88 3.33 -14.94
CA ASN A 63 5.17 2.76 -14.56
C ASN A 63 5.64 3.29 -13.20
N GLY A 64 5.57 4.62 -12.98
CA GLY A 64 5.92 5.21 -11.69
C GLY A 64 4.98 4.77 -10.56
N LYS A 65 3.67 4.67 -10.84
CA LYS A 65 2.70 4.18 -9.84
C LYS A 65 2.93 2.73 -9.43
N PHE A 66 3.24 1.85 -10.38
CA PHE A 66 3.53 0.47 -10.07
C PHE A 66 4.86 0.30 -9.34
N GLU A 67 5.86 1.12 -9.64
CA GLU A 67 7.12 1.16 -8.88
C GLU A 67 6.86 1.56 -7.42
N ASP A 68 6.14 2.65 -7.18
CA ASP A 68 5.76 3.10 -5.84
C ASP A 68 4.95 2.04 -5.06
N LEU A 69 3.99 1.39 -5.73
CA LEU A 69 3.18 0.31 -5.14
C LEU A 69 4.04 -0.91 -4.78
N ASN A 70 4.94 -1.31 -5.68
CA ASN A 70 5.79 -2.47 -5.48
C ASN A 70 6.76 -2.25 -4.30
N GLU A 71 7.43 -1.10 -4.23
CA GLU A 71 8.29 -0.74 -3.10
C GLU A 71 7.50 -0.76 -1.77
N ALA A 72 6.29 -0.19 -1.77
CA ALA A 72 5.48 -0.12 -0.56
C ALA A 72 5.04 -1.50 -0.04
N LEU A 73 4.64 -2.38 -0.95
CA LEU A 73 4.27 -3.76 -0.60
C LEU A 73 5.48 -4.58 -0.19
N GLU A 74 6.62 -4.43 -0.86
CA GLU A 74 7.85 -5.16 -0.54
C GLU A 74 8.33 -4.86 0.88
N GLU A 75 8.42 -3.58 1.25
CA GLU A 75 8.84 -3.15 2.60
C GLU A 75 7.83 -3.59 3.66
N PHE A 76 6.53 -3.45 3.38
CA PHE A 76 5.49 -3.87 4.31
C PHE A 76 5.54 -5.39 4.57
N ILE A 77 5.67 -6.19 3.51
CA ILE A 77 5.76 -7.65 3.62
C ILE A 77 7.04 -8.06 4.34
N ALA A 78 8.18 -7.42 4.04
CA ALA A 78 9.44 -7.68 4.72
C ALA A 78 9.32 -7.43 6.24
N GLU A 79 8.69 -6.32 6.62
CA GLU A 79 8.43 -5.98 8.02
C GLU A 79 7.50 -6.99 8.70
N LEU A 80 6.38 -7.38 8.06
CA LEU A 80 5.47 -8.38 8.63
C LEU A 80 6.14 -9.76 8.81
N LYS A 81 7.05 -10.12 7.91
CA LYS A 81 7.85 -11.35 8.04
C LYS A 81 8.86 -11.23 9.18
N ALA A 82 9.56 -10.10 9.30
CA ALA A 82 10.49 -9.85 10.40
C ALA A 82 9.79 -9.85 11.78
N GLN A 83 8.57 -9.34 11.84
CA GLN A 83 7.69 -9.42 13.02
C GLN A 83 7.08 -10.81 13.27
N ASN A 84 7.29 -11.80 12.39
CA ASN A 84 6.71 -13.14 12.42
C ASN A 84 5.16 -13.16 12.44
N VAL A 85 4.51 -12.25 11.71
CA VAL A 85 3.05 -12.15 11.64
C VAL A 85 2.47 -12.23 10.23
N TYR A 86 3.31 -12.34 9.21
CA TYR A 86 2.87 -12.34 7.82
C TYR A 86 1.72 -13.32 7.53
N ASP A 87 1.81 -14.55 8.05
CA ASP A 87 0.78 -15.58 7.85
C ASP A 87 -0.57 -15.30 8.57
N SER A 88 -0.62 -14.24 9.40
CA SER A 88 -1.82 -13.78 10.10
C SER A 88 -2.44 -12.53 9.47
N VAL A 89 -1.90 -12.04 8.34
CA VAL A 89 -2.35 -10.81 7.67
C VAL A 89 -2.86 -11.14 6.27
N VAL A 90 -4.05 -10.62 5.95
CA VAL A 90 -4.60 -10.63 4.58
C VAL A 90 -4.49 -9.22 4.02
N ILE A 91 -3.91 -9.11 2.82
CA ILE A 91 -3.86 -7.87 2.05
C ILE A 91 -4.82 -8.02 0.88
N ALA A 92 -5.76 -7.09 0.77
CA ALA A 92 -6.69 -7.00 -0.35
C ALA A 92 -6.63 -5.59 -0.93
N THR A 93 -6.88 -5.48 -2.23
CA THR A 93 -6.93 -4.21 -2.96
C THR A 93 -8.28 -4.07 -3.65
N HIS A 94 -8.70 -2.84 -3.86
CA HIS A 94 -9.91 -2.49 -4.61
C HIS A 94 -9.69 -1.15 -5.31
N SER A 95 -10.38 -0.92 -6.42
CA SER A 95 -10.34 0.33 -7.16
C SER A 95 -11.74 0.74 -7.62
N ASP A 96 -12.02 2.04 -7.60
CA ASP A 96 -13.31 2.59 -8.03
C ASP A 96 -13.59 2.42 -9.53
N PHE A 97 -12.54 2.21 -10.34
CA PHE A 97 -12.64 2.08 -11.79
C PHE A 97 -11.56 1.13 -12.34
N ALA A 98 -11.72 0.72 -13.60
CA ALA A 98 -10.67 0.01 -14.33
C ALA A 98 -10.34 0.71 -15.64
N ARG A 99 -9.47 0.10 -16.45
CA ARG A 99 -9.21 0.53 -17.82
C ARG A 99 -9.44 -0.58 -18.82
N THR A 100 -9.84 -0.21 -20.03
CA THR A 100 -9.97 -1.11 -21.16
C THR A 100 -8.59 -1.64 -21.60
N LEU A 101 -8.56 -2.86 -22.13
CA LEU A 101 -7.32 -3.48 -22.64
C LEU A 101 -6.88 -2.89 -23.99
N THR A 102 -7.83 -2.39 -24.78
CA THR A 102 -7.57 -1.89 -26.12
C THR A 102 -7.14 -0.42 -26.07
N PRO A 103 -6.04 -0.04 -26.74
CA PRO A 103 -5.65 1.35 -26.87
C PRO A 103 -6.72 2.18 -27.58
N ASN A 104 -6.96 3.39 -27.07
CA ASN A 104 -7.82 4.37 -27.74
C ASN A 104 -7.02 5.20 -28.76
N SER A 105 -7.70 6.09 -29.49
CA SER A 105 -7.11 6.89 -30.56
C SER A 105 -6.05 7.89 -30.10
N ASN A 106 -5.88 8.10 -28.79
CA ASN A 106 -4.99 9.10 -28.19
C ASN A 106 -3.78 8.49 -27.46
N ALA A 107 -3.40 7.25 -27.83
CA ALA A 107 -2.29 6.52 -27.20
C ALA A 107 -2.48 6.27 -25.68
N GLY A 108 -3.73 6.18 -25.23
CA GLY A 108 -4.12 5.76 -23.88
C GLY A 108 -5.11 4.60 -23.93
N THR A 109 -5.89 4.41 -22.87
CA THR A 109 -7.01 3.46 -22.81
C THR A 109 -8.23 4.12 -22.17
N ASP A 110 -9.42 3.69 -22.59
CA ASP A 110 -10.68 4.21 -22.05
C ASP A 110 -10.97 3.63 -20.66
N HIS A 111 -11.83 4.31 -19.89
CA HIS A 111 -12.30 3.82 -18.60
C HIS A 111 -13.10 2.52 -18.78
N GLY A 112 -12.86 1.58 -17.87
CA GLY A 112 -13.56 0.32 -17.74
C GLY A 112 -14.28 0.22 -16.40
N TRP A 113 -15.07 -0.83 -16.24
CA TRP A 113 -15.77 -1.10 -14.99
C TRP A 113 -14.82 -1.63 -13.91
N SER A 114 -15.01 -1.18 -12.66
CA SER A 114 -14.23 -1.61 -11.49
C SER A 114 -14.10 -3.14 -11.39
N GLY A 115 -12.95 -3.60 -10.88
CA GLY A 115 -12.67 -4.99 -10.52
C GLY A 115 -12.18 -5.10 -9.07
N ILE A 116 -12.34 -6.30 -8.50
CA ILE A 116 -11.73 -6.75 -7.22
C ILE A 116 -10.56 -7.65 -7.55
#